data_AF-A0A2M7FCQ9-F1
#
_entry.id   AF-A0A2M7FCQ9-F1
#
_cell.length_a   1.000
_cell.length_b   1.000
_cell.length_c   1.000
_cell.angle_alpha   90.00
_cell.angle_beta   90.00
_cell.angle_gamma   90.00
#
_symmetry.space_group_name_H-M   'P 1'
#
loop_
_entity.id
_entity.type
_entity.pdbx_description
1 polymer ?
#
loop_
_entity_poly.entity_id
_entity_poly.type
_entity_poly.pdbx_seq_one_letter_code
_entity_poly.pdbx_strand_id
1 'polypeptide(L)'
;MSKTTKISVRTKTLEQDNFLTPAKNVELISKETRRYRDMIPQIEKRDGRLVQFDFDKISSAVWKAMAEVGEGDQEDAVLVSHQVAGELGRFAKKYKNFLPGVEGIQDSVEKYLILNDYVKTAKAYILYRDKRAQLRAA
;
A
#
# COMPACT_ATOMS: atom_id res chain seq x y z
N MET A 1 -54.25 -38.02 40.73
CA MET A 1 -55.00 -36.80 40.42
C MET A 1 -54.05 -35.79 39.80
N SER A 2 -54.39 -35.28 38.61
CA SER A 2 -54.09 -33.94 38.06
C SER A 2 -52.63 -33.43 38.10
N LYS A 3 -52.01 -32.83 37.09
CA LYS A 3 -52.33 -32.31 35.74
C LYS A 3 -50.93 -31.88 35.20
N THR A 4 -50.52 -32.24 33.98
CA THR A 4 -50.48 -31.34 32.81
C THR A 4 -49.40 -30.22 32.93
N THR A 5 -48.22 -30.39 32.27
CA THR A 5 -47.77 -29.63 31.06
C THR A 5 -47.13 -28.27 31.41
N LYS A 6 -45.88 -27.92 31.04
CA LYS A 6 -45.33 -27.59 29.70
C LYS A 6 -43.80 -27.63 29.78
N ILE A 7 -43.10 -28.39 28.93
CA ILE A 7 -42.56 -27.98 27.62
C ILE A 7 -41.50 -26.87 27.72
N SER A 8 -40.22 -27.26 27.57
CA SER A 8 -39.37 -26.66 26.53
C SER A 8 -38.67 -27.79 25.78
N VAL A 9 -39.03 -27.85 24.51
CA VAL A 9 -38.61 -28.77 23.43
C VAL A 9 -37.13 -28.48 23.13
N ARG A 10 -36.27 -29.52 23.13
CA ARG A 10 -35.71 -30.19 21.93
C ARG A 10 -34.87 -29.20 21.09
N THR A 11 -33.64 -29.48 20.65
CA THR A 11 -33.17 -30.75 20.09
C THR A 11 -31.66 -30.65 19.84
N LYS A 12 -30.91 -31.74 20.09
CA LYS A 12 -29.75 -32.13 19.26
C LYS A 12 -30.23 -32.20 17.79
N THR A 13 -29.45 -31.89 16.76
CA THR A 13 -28.33 -32.71 16.27
C THR A 13 -27.76 -32.03 15.02
N LEU A 14 -26.43 -32.12 14.86
CA LEU A 14 -25.57 -32.17 13.66
C LEU A 14 -26.22 -31.85 12.30
N GLU A 15 -25.60 -30.97 11.51
CA GLU A 15 -25.02 -31.21 10.17
C GLU A 15 -24.09 -30.00 9.86
N GLN A 16 -22.79 -30.25 9.69
CA GLN A 16 -22.08 -30.05 8.42
C GLN A 16 -22.31 -28.68 7.78
N ASP A 17 -21.28 -27.83 7.86
CA ASP A 17 -20.79 -27.13 6.67
C ASP A 17 -19.30 -26.83 6.85
N ASN A 18 -18.51 -27.81 6.38
CA ASN A 18 -17.24 -27.52 5.74
C ASN A 18 -17.48 -26.48 4.65
N PHE A 19 -17.15 -25.22 4.92
CA PHE A 19 -16.65 -24.36 3.86
C PHE A 19 -15.14 -24.23 4.02
N LEU A 20 -14.46 -25.12 3.29
CA LEU A 20 -13.07 -24.95 2.89
C LEU A 20 -12.84 -23.51 2.42
N THR A 21 -11.80 -22.90 2.98
CA THR A 21 -11.00 -21.89 2.30
C THR A 21 -10.63 -22.35 0.89
N PRO A 22 -10.54 -21.45 -0.09
CA PRO A 22 -9.55 -21.58 -1.14
C PRO A 22 -8.36 -20.68 -0.81
N ALA A 23 -7.25 -21.34 -0.51
CA ALA A 23 -5.92 -20.76 -0.47
C ALA A 23 -5.57 -20.00 -1.77
N LYS A 24 -4.94 -18.82 -1.63
CA LYS A 24 -3.76 -18.37 -2.41
C LYS A 24 -3.29 -16.98 -1.95
N ASN A 25 -2.09 -16.92 -1.37
CA ASN A 25 -1.34 -15.72 -0.97
C ASN A 25 -2.02 -14.77 0.03
N VAL A 26 -1.93 -15.06 1.33
CA VAL A 26 -1.85 -13.96 2.30
C VAL A 26 -0.47 -13.33 2.10
N GLU A 27 -0.41 -12.30 1.28
CA GLU A 27 0.79 -11.49 1.09
C GLU A 27 1.30 -11.10 2.49
N LEU A 28 2.50 -11.56 2.86
CA LEU A 28 3.16 -11.20 4.13
C LEU A 28 3.47 -9.71 4.07
N ILE A 29 2.47 -8.88 4.38
CA ILE A 29 2.61 -7.42 4.34
C ILE A 29 3.52 -6.94 5.48
N SER A 30 4.46 -6.05 5.14
CA SER A 30 5.41 -5.50 6.12
C SER A 30 4.69 -4.78 7.27
N LYS A 31 5.40 -4.56 8.37
CA LYS A 31 4.89 -3.80 9.51
C LYS A 31 4.60 -2.35 9.09
N GLU A 32 5.44 -1.81 8.21
CA GLU A 32 5.39 -0.47 7.65
C GLU A 32 4.15 -0.32 6.76
N THR A 33 3.91 -1.26 5.86
CA THR A 33 2.71 -1.30 5.03
C THR A 33 1.44 -1.30 5.88
N ARG A 34 1.38 -2.11 6.94
CA ARG A 34 0.24 -2.12 7.88
C ARG A 34 0.07 -0.77 8.57
N ARG A 35 1.15 -0.22 9.13
CA ARG A 35 1.13 1.06 9.86
C ARG A 35 0.61 2.21 9.00
N TYR A 36 1.02 2.30 7.73
CA TYR A 36 0.59 3.39 6.87
C TYR A 36 -0.80 3.19 6.29
N ARG A 37 -1.28 1.95 6.14
CA ARG A 37 -2.67 1.69 5.69
C ARG A 37 -3.73 2.26 6.62
N ASP A 38 -3.47 2.31 7.92
CA ASP A 38 -4.39 2.92 8.88
C ASP A 38 -4.62 4.42 8.61
N MET A 39 -3.63 5.10 8.00
CA MET A 39 -3.70 6.52 7.64
C MET A 39 -4.02 6.73 6.15
N ILE A 40 -3.57 5.83 5.28
CA ILE A 40 -3.68 5.89 3.82
C ILE A 40 -4.19 4.52 3.36
N PRO A 41 -5.51 4.26 3.39
CA PRO A 41 -6.02 2.92 3.11
C PRO A 41 -5.80 2.49 1.66
N GLN A 42 -5.95 3.43 0.73
CA GLN A 42 -5.95 3.17 -0.71
C GLN A 42 -5.27 4.29 -1.48
N ILE A 43 -4.84 3.94 -2.70
CA ILE A 43 -4.30 4.85 -3.71
C ILE A 43 -5.08 4.66 -5.01
N GLU A 44 -5.16 5.72 -5.81
CA GLU A 44 -5.73 5.67 -7.15
C GLU A 44 -4.64 5.41 -8.19
N LYS A 45 -4.80 4.35 -8.98
CA LYS A 45 -3.95 4.05 -10.12
C LYS A 45 -4.28 4.98 -11.30
N ARG A 46 -3.38 5.03 -12.28
CA ARG A 46 -3.56 5.82 -13.52
C ARG A 46 -4.81 5.44 -14.32
N ASP A 47 -5.29 4.20 -14.18
CA ASP A 47 -6.50 3.68 -14.83
C ASP A 47 -7.77 3.92 -13.99
N GLY A 48 -7.69 4.71 -12.92
CA GLY A 48 -8.78 4.99 -11.98
C GLY A 48 -9.05 3.86 -10.99
N ARG A 49 -8.35 2.73 -11.06
CA ARG A 49 -8.56 1.62 -10.11
C ARG A 49 -8.04 2.00 -8.73
N LEU A 50 -8.85 1.72 -7.71
CA LEU A 50 -8.42 1.82 -6.32
C LEU A 50 -7.69 0.54 -5.90
N VAL A 51 -6.50 0.71 -5.34
CA VAL A 51 -5.71 -0.40 -4.79
C VAL A 51 -5.24 -0.05 -3.38
N GLN A 52 -4.95 -1.07 -2.58
CA GLN A 52 -4.43 -0.84 -1.23
C GLN A 52 -3.05 -0.16 -1.28
N PHE A 53 -2.82 0.74 -0.33
CA PHE A 53 -1.50 1.33 -0.13
C PHE A 53 -0.47 0.25 0.21
N ASP A 54 0.75 0.42 -0.29
CA ASP A 54 1.82 -0.54 -0.14
C ASP A 54 3.15 0.23 0.00
N PHE A 55 3.70 0.21 1.20
CA PHE A 55 4.94 0.91 1.52
C PHE A 55 6.12 0.26 0.80
N ASP A 56 6.12 -1.06 0.72
CA ASP A 56 7.22 -1.86 0.17
C ASP A 56 7.34 -1.63 -1.34
N LYS A 57 6.23 -1.34 -2.04
CA LYS A 57 6.25 -0.90 -3.44
C LYS A 57 6.96 0.43 -3.65
N ILE A 58 6.80 1.39 -2.72
CA ILE A 58 7.50 2.68 -2.79
C ILE A 58 8.99 2.44 -2.56
N SER A 59 9.33 1.73 -1.48
CA SER A 59 10.73 1.41 -1.14
C SER A 59 11.43 0.64 -2.24
N SER A 60 10.78 -0.37 -2.83
CA SER A 60 11.34 -1.11 -3.96
C SER A 60 11.59 -0.24 -5.19
N ALA A 61 10.70 0.72 -5.48
CA ALA A 61 10.88 1.62 -6.62
C ALA A 61 12.05 2.60 -6.39
N VAL A 62 12.19 3.13 -5.17
CA VAL A 62 13.30 4.00 -4.79
C VAL A 62 14.62 3.23 -4.84
N TRP A 63 14.67 2.04 -4.23
CA TRP A 63 15.85 1.18 -4.23
C TRP A 63 16.34 0.86 -5.64
N LYS A 64 15.41 0.53 -6.56
CA LYS A 64 15.78 0.25 -7.96
C LYS A 64 16.47 1.43 -8.63
N ALA A 65 16.01 2.65 -8.38
CA ALA A 65 16.65 3.84 -8.92
C ALA A 65 18.02 4.09 -8.28
N MET A 66 18.15 3.93 -6.95
CA MET A 66 19.43 4.07 -6.24
C MET A 66 20.46 3.07 -6.74
N ALA A 67 20.06 1.80 -6.89
CA ALA A 67 20.91 0.72 -7.37
C ALA A 67 21.34 0.90 -8.83
N GLU A 68 20.50 1.50 -9.69
CA GLU A 68 20.84 1.75 -11.09
C GLU A 68 22.01 2.73 -11.26
N VAL A 69 22.10 3.74 -10.39
CA VAL A 69 23.15 4.77 -10.46
C VAL A 69 24.26 4.59 -9.42
N GLY A 70 24.10 3.66 -8.48
CA GLY A 70 25.03 3.44 -7.37
C GLY A 70 25.06 4.61 -6.39
N GLU A 71 23.92 5.24 -6.10
CA GLU A 71 23.79 6.37 -5.18
C GLU A 71 22.71 6.08 -4.13
N GLY A 72 23.16 5.86 -2.89
CA GLY A 72 22.33 5.44 -1.76
C GLY A 72 22.29 3.91 -1.60
N ASP A 73 21.78 3.46 -0.47
CA ASP A 73 21.58 2.05 -0.15
C ASP A 73 20.12 1.68 0.12
N GLN A 74 19.88 0.46 0.61
CA GLN A 74 18.53 -0.02 0.90
C GLN A 74 17.91 0.69 2.11
N GLU A 75 18.71 1.14 3.07
CA GLU A 75 18.24 1.88 4.25
C GLU A 75 17.82 3.29 3.85
N ASP A 76 18.59 3.93 2.96
CA ASP A 76 18.25 5.22 2.35
C ASP A 76 16.92 5.15 1.58
N ALA A 77 16.70 4.08 0.82
CA ALA A 77 15.44 3.87 0.10
C ALA A 77 14.24 3.76 1.04
N VAL A 78 14.41 3.09 2.17
CA VAL A 78 13.39 2.98 3.22
C VAL A 78 13.16 4.35 3.90
N LEU A 79 14.21 5.12 4.17
CA LEU A 79 14.13 6.47 4.72
C LEU A 79 13.31 7.40 3.82
N VAL A 80 13.64 7.48 2.53
CA VAL A 80 12.90 8.28 1.55
C VAL A 80 11.43 7.83 1.49
N SER A 81 11.18 6.52 1.54
CA SER A 81 9.82 5.97 1.53
C SER A 81 9.01 6.38 2.78
N HIS A 82 9.66 6.43 3.95
CA HIS A 82 9.02 6.95 5.16
C HIS A 82 8.66 8.42 5.07
N GLN A 83 9.50 9.24 4.44
CA GLN A 83 9.23 10.66 4.23
C GLN A 83 8.04 10.86 3.28
N VAL A 84 7.99 10.10 2.17
CA VAL A 84 6.85 10.08 1.23
C VAL A 84 5.58 9.66 1.96
N ALA A 85 5.56 8.50 2.60
CA ALA A 85 4.38 7.99 3.30
C ALA A 85 3.96 8.91 4.46
N GLY A 86 4.91 9.54 5.14
CA GLY A 86 4.66 10.54 6.16
C GLY A 86 4.00 11.81 5.61
N GLU A 87 4.42 12.29 4.44
CA GLU A 87 3.77 13.42 3.75
C GLU A 87 2.33 13.10 3.36
N LEU A 88 2.12 11.95 2.73
CA LEU A 88 0.77 11.48 2.37
C LEU A 88 -0.12 11.33 3.60
N GLY A 89 0.41 10.80 4.70
CA GLY A 89 -0.32 10.69 5.97
C GLY A 89 -0.69 12.05 6.57
N ARG A 90 0.18 13.05 6.47
CA ARG A 90 -0.15 14.43 6.87
C ARG A 90 -1.26 15.02 6.01
N PHE A 91 -1.26 14.76 4.71
CA PHE A 91 -2.36 15.20 3.82
C PHE A 91 -3.67 14.48 4.12
N ALA A 92 -3.63 13.16 4.34
CA ALA A 92 -4.80 12.37 4.74
C ALA A 92 -5.44 12.91 6.03
N LYS A 93 -4.62 13.31 7.01
CA LYS A 93 -5.12 13.92 8.25
C LYS A 93 -5.71 15.32 8.04
N LYS A 94 -5.16 16.10 7.10
CA LYS A 94 -5.58 17.48 6.84
C LYS A 94 -6.83 17.57 5.97
N TYR A 95 -7.00 16.66 5.01
CA TYR A 95 -8.06 16.70 4.01
C TYR A 95 -8.91 15.42 4.08
N LYS A 96 -10.19 15.56 4.44
CA LYS A 96 -11.09 14.42 4.71
C LYS A 96 -11.27 13.44 3.54
N ASN A 97 -11.19 13.93 2.30
CA ASN A 97 -11.41 13.13 1.09
C ASN A 97 -10.10 12.97 0.29
N PHE A 98 -8.95 13.00 0.95
CA PHE A 98 -7.67 12.82 0.28
C PHE A 98 -7.51 11.37 -0.19
N LEU A 99 -7.42 11.20 -1.51
CA LEU A 99 -7.06 9.96 -2.16
C LEU A 99 -5.77 10.22 -2.95
N PRO A 100 -4.62 9.67 -2.52
CA PRO A 100 -3.39 9.87 -3.26
C PRO A 100 -3.41 9.09 -4.57
N GLY A 101 -3.16 9.79 -5.68
CA GLY A 101 -2.92 9.18 -6.98
C GLY A 101 -1.47 8.71 -7.13
N VAL A 102 -1.24 7.74 -8.01
CA VAL A 102 0.11 7.22 -8.30
C VAL A 102 1.08 8.34 -8.72
N GLU A 103 0.67 9.31 -9.53
CA GLU A 103 1.55 10.41 -9.93
C GLU A 103 1.96 11.28 -8.75
N GLY A 104 1.03 11.61 -7.85
CA GLY A 104 1.35 12.41 -6.65
C GLY A 104 2.35 11.71 -5.72
N ILE A 105 2.28 10.38 -5.62
CA ILE A 105 3.27 9.59 -4.88
C ILE A 105 4.64 9.66 -5.57
N GLN A 106 4.68 9.60 -6.90
CA GLN A 106 5.92 9.70 -7.67
C GLN A 106 6.55 11.10 -7.56
N ASP A 107 5.74 12.16 -7.59
CA ASP A 107 6.20 13.53 -7.36
C ASP A 107 6.80 13.69 -5.95
N SER A 108 6.16 13.11 -4.93
CA SER A 108 6.72 13.06 -3.58
C SER A 108 8.05 12.30 -3.52
N VAL A 109 8.18 11.17 -4.24
CA VAL A 109 9.45 10.42 -4.32
C VAL A 109 10.55 11.29 -4.91
N GLU A 110 10.30 11.94 -6.05
CA GLU A 110 11.28 12.82 -6.71
C GLU A 110 11.70 13.98 -5.80
N LYS A 111 10.71 14.62 -5.17
CA LYS A 111 10.95 15.68 -4.19
C LYS A 111 11.87 15.22 -3.06
N TYR A 112 11.58 14.08 -2.44
CA TYR A 112 12.38 13.59 -1.31
C TYR A 112 13.74 13.06 -1.74
N LEU A 113 13.90 12.49 -2.94
CA LEU A 113 15.23 12.17 -3.46
C LEU A 113 16.11 13.43 -3.59
N ILE A 114 15.54 14.53 -4.09
CA ILE A 114 16.24 15.81 -4.20
C ILE A 114 16.55 16.40 -2.82
N LEU A 115 15.58 16.40 -1.89
CA LEU A 115 15.75 16.99 -0.56
C LEU A 115 16.77 16.27 0.33
N ASN A 116 17.10 15.01 0.04
CA ASN A 116 18.15 14.26 0.74
C ASN A 116 19.44 14.16 -0.10
N ASP A 117 19.63 15.03 -1.08
CA ASP A 117 20.83 15.12 -1.92
C ASP A 117 21.15 13.87 -2.77
N TYR A 118 20.18 12.98 -3.00
CA TYR A 118 20.31 11.86 -3.95
C TYR A 118 20.00 12.33 -5.39
N VAL A 119 20.80 13.29 -5.86
CA VAL A 119 20.55 14.03 -7.11
C VAL A 119 20.63 13.13 -8.35
N LYS A 120 21.58 12.18 -8.40
CA LYS A 120 21.70 11.24 -9.54
C LYS A 120 20.52 10.28 -9.57
N THR A 121 20.12 9.77 -8.40
CA THR A 121 18.96 8.88 -8.25
C THR A 121 17.67 9.61 -8.64
N ALA A 122 17.47 10.85 -8.19
CA ALA A 122 16.32 11.67 -8.59
C ALA A 122 16.23 11.81 -10.10
N LYS A 123 17.35 12.16 -10.76
CA LYS A 123 17.42 12.30 -12.21
C LYS A 123 17.10 10.97 -12.93
N ALA A 124 17.68 9.86 -12.48
CA ALA A 124 17.41 8.55 -13.06
C ALA A 124 15.94 8.14 -12.90
N TYR A 125 15.36 8.39 -11.72
CA TYR A 125 13.95 8.13 -11.44
C TYR A 125 13.03 8.92 -12.39
N ILE A 126 13.28 10.22 -12.57
CA ILE A 126 12.52 11.10 -13.48
C ILE A 126 12.57 10.57 -14.91
N LEU A 127 13.77 10.23 -15.41
CA LEU A 127 13.94 9.71 -16.76
C LEU A 127 13.26 8.36 -16.96
N TYR A 128 13.35 7.46 -15.97
CA TYR A 128 12.65 6.19 -15.99
C TYR A 128 11.12 6.39 -15.99
N ARG A 129 10.61 7.32 -15.18
CA ARG A 129 9.19 7.67 -15.13
C ARG A 129 8.69 8.16 -16.49
N ASP A 130 9.42 9.08 -17.11
CA ASP A 130 9.09 9.64 -18.42
C ASP A 130 9.09 8.56 -19.51
N LYS A 131 10.14 7.73 -19.57
CA LYS A 131 10.21 6.58 -20.49
C LYS A 131 9.02 5.63 -20.32
N ARG A 132 8.61 5.35 -19.08
CA ARG A 132 7.44 4.51 -18.81
C ARG A 132 6.12 5.20 -19.13
N ALA A 133 6.05 6.53 -19.08
CA ALA A 133 4.88 7.30 -19.52
C ALA A 133 4.74 7.22 -21.05
N GLN A 134 5.83 7.45 -21.79
CA GLN A 134 5.87 7.32 -23.26
C GLN A 134 5.43 5.93 -23.71
N LEU A 135 5.94 4.86 -23.07
CA LEU A 135 5.55 3.47 -23.37
C LEU A 135 4.08 3.14 -23.09
N ARG A 136 3.35 3.96 -22.31
CA ARG A 136 1.90 3.79 -22.10
C ARG A 136 1.07 4.60 -23.10
N ALA A 137 1.65 5.64 -23.69
CA ALA A 137 1.00 6.50 -24.67
C ALA A 137 1.14 5.99 -26.11
N ALA A 138 2.11 5.11 -26.36
CA ALA A 138 2.29 4.34 -27.59
C ALA A 138 1.35 3.13 -27.63
#